data_AF-A0A3L7WWX0-F1
#
_entry.id   AF-A0A3L7WWX0-F1
#
_cell.length_a   1.000
_cell.length_b   1.000
_cell.length_c   1.000
_cell.angle_alpha   90.00
_cell.angle_beta   90.00
_cell.angle_gamma   90.00
#
_symmetry.space_group_name_H-M   'P 1'
#
loop_
_entity.id
_entity.type
_entity.pdbx_description
1 polymer ?
#
loop_
_entity_poly.entity_id
_entity_poly.type
_entity_poly.pdbx_seq_one_letter_code
_entity_poly.pdbx_strand_id
1 'polypeptide(L)'
;MSIPPDPDNTDYARLLTEVAAGTAEIAEYVPPPPTWDGVRAERNAKLVASDWMATQDRTMTQAEKAYRQALRDIPQTFGSPAEVVWP
;
A
#
# COMPACT_ATOMS: atom_id res chain seq x y z
N MET A 1 17.85 -5.90 7.85
CA MET A 1 17.94 -4.64 8.61
C MET A 1 17.83 -3.53 7.58
N SER A 2 16.84 -2.64 7.64
CA SER A 2 16.76 -1.52 6.69
C SER A 2 17.68 -0.39 7.15
N ILE A 3 18.68 -0.06 6.35
CA ILE A 3 19.60 1.06 6.60
C ILE A 3 19.18 2.20 5.65
N PRO A 4 18.77 3.37 6.17
CA PRO A 4 18.44 4.52 5.35
C PRO A 4 19.65 4.97 4.49
N PRO A 5 19.45 5.28 3.20
CA PRO A 5 20.51 5.82 2.36
C PRO A 5 20.71 7.30 2.66
N ASP A 6 21.51 7.57 3.69
CA ASP A 6 21.86 8.92 4.15
C ASP A 6 23.39 9.01 4.28
N PRO A 7 24.07 9.95 3.60
CA PRO A 7 25.53 10.09 3.66
C PRO A 7 26.05 10.43 5.07
N ASP A 8 25.24 11.04 5.92
CA ASP A 8 25.60 11.37 7.31
C ASP A 8 25.38 10.18 8.26
N ASN A 9 24.74 9.10 7.78
CA ASN A 9 24.53 7.88 8.56
C ASN A 9 25.77 6.98 8.54
N THR A 10 26.40 6.82 9.71
CA THR A 10 27.57 5.96 9.91
C THR A 10 27.34 4.50 9.52
N ASP A 11 26.13 3.97 9.71
CA ASP A 11 25.79 2.60 9.33
C ASP A 11 25.69 2.45 7.80
N TYR A 12 25.25 3.49 7.08
CA TYR A 12 25.23 3.52 5.62
C TYR A 12 26.64 3.61 5.04
N ALA A 13 27.49 4.48 5.62
CA ALA A 13 28.90 4.57 5.23
C ALA A 13 29.64 3.24 5.45
N ARG A 14 29.41 2.55 6.57
CA ARG A 14 29.96 1.22 6.83
C ARG A 14 29.45 0.19 5.81
N LEU A 15 28.15 0.17 5.53
CA LEU A 15 27.58 -0.74 4.54
C LEU A 15 28.19 -0.52 3.14
N LEU A 16 28.42 0.73 2.71
CA LEU A 16 29.11 1.02 1.45
C LEU A 16 30.53 0.45 1.42
N THR A 17 31.26 0.52 2.53
CA THR A 17 32.60 -0.09 2.61
C THR A 17 32.57 -1.61 2.57
N GLU A 18 31.58 -2.24 3.19
CA GLU A 18 31.41 -3.70 3.18
C GLU A 18 30.96 -4.20 1.80
N VAL A 19 30.11 -3.46 1.10
CA VAL A 19 29.72 -3.74 -0.30
C VAL A 19 30.91 -3.59 -1.23
N ALA A 20 31.72 -2.54 -1.06
CA ALA A 20 32.96 -2.35 -1.82
C ALA A 20 34.00 -3.45 -1.55
N ALA A 21 34.03 -4.00 -0.33
CA ALA A 21 34.85 -5.14 0.05
C ALA A 21 34.25 -6.50 -0.36
N GLY A 22 33.02 -6.52 -0.88
CA GLY A 22 32.31 -7.74 -1.31
C GLY A 22 31.79 -8.62 -0.15
N THR A 23 31.75 -8.11 1.08
CA THR A 23 31.29 -8.85 2.27
C THR A 23 29.80 -8.64 2.56
N ALA A 24 29.17 -7.65 1.91
CA ALA A 24 27.75 -7.35 2.03
C ALA A 24 27.15 -7.03 0.65
N GLU A 25 25.84 -7.21 0.50
CA GLU A 25 25.09 -6.92 -0.72
C GLU A 25 23.89 -6.04 -0.41
N ILE A 26 23.62 -5.07 -1.29
CA ILE A 26 22.39 -4.25 -1.23
C ILE A 26 21.30 -5.01 -1.98
N ALA A 27 20.43 -5.69 -1.25
CA ALA A 27 19.25 -6.32 -1.82
C ALA A 27 18.13 -5.30 -2.02
N GLU A 28 17.39 -5.44 -3.12
CA GLU A 28 16.15 -4.68 -3.35
C GLU A 28 15.06 -5.14 -2.37
N TYR A 29 14.28 -4.18 -1.86
CA TYR A 29 13.16 -4.50 -0.98
C TYR A 29 12.05 -5.18 -1.78
N VAL A 30 11.76 -6.44 -1.44
CA VAL A 30 10.59 -7.16 -1.94
C VAL A 30 9.47 -7.02 -0.91
N PRO A 31 8.37 -6.31 -1.21
CA PRO A 31 7.24 -6.22 -0.30
C PRO A 31 6.63 -7.62 -0.09
N PRO A 32 6.14 -7.92 1.12
CA PRO A 32 5.42 -9.16 1.37
C PRO A 32 4.18 -9.24 0.46
N PRO A 33 3.77 -10.45 0.05
CA PRO A 33 2.60 -10.61 -0.80
C PRO A 33 1.36 -10.02 -0.11
N PRO A 34 0.47 -9.36 -0.86
CA PRO A 34 -0.75 -8.80 -0.30
C PRO A 34 -1.59 -9.91 0.32
N THR A 35 -2.15 -9.63 1.49
CA THR A 35 -3.06 -10.53 2.20
C THR A 35 -4.48 -10.00 2.12
N TRP A 36 -5.48 -10.88 2.31
CA TRP A 36 -6.88 -10.44 2.38
C TRP A 36 -7.13 -9.42 3.48
N ASP A 37 -6.37 -9.48 4.57
CA ASP A 37 -6.47 -8.51 5.66
C ASP A 37 -5.91 -7.15 5.24
N GLY A 38 -4.80 -7.13 4.48
CA GLY A 38 -4.27 -5.91 3.87
C GLY A 38 -5.26 -5.27 2.90
N VAL A 39 -5.87 -6.08 2.02
CA VAL A 39 -6.92 -5.62 1.09
C VAL A 39 -8.13 -5.04 1.85
N ARG A 40 -8.58 -5.69 2.92
CA ARG A 40 -9.69 -5.17 3.74
C ARG A 40 -9.33 -3.87 4.44
N ALA A 41 -8.10 -3.73 4.92
CA ALA A 41 -7.61 -2.50 5.53
C ALA A 41 -7.57 -1.36 4.51
N GLU A 42 -7.03 -1.59 3.32
CA GLU A 42 -7.00 -0.59 2.25
C GLU A 42 -8.40 -0.20 1.77
N ARG A 43 -9.31 -1.18 1.63
CA ARG A 43 -10.73 -0.92 1.34
C ARG A 43 -11.34 0.02 2.37
N ASN A 44 -11.13 -0.27 3.66
CA ASN A 44 -11.66 0.56 4.73
C ASN A 44 -11.07 1.98 4.67
N ALA A 45 -9.77 2.11 4.41
CA ALA A 45 -9.13 3.41 4.25
C ALA A 45 -9.75 4.22 3.10
N LYS A 46 -9.97 3.61 1.92
CA LYS A 46 -10.63 4.29 0.78
C LYS A 46 -12.11 4.62 1.05
N LEU A 47 -12.82 3.78 1.79
CA LEU A 47 -14.20 4.06 2.22
C LEU A 47 -14.27 5.23 3.22
N VAL A 48 -13.33 5.31 4.17
CA VAL A 48 -13.23 6.44 5.11
C VAL A 48 -12.84 7.71 4.36
N ALA A 49 -11.87 7.64 3.44
CA ALA A 49 -11.45 8.78 2.63
C ALA A 49 -12.56 9.30 1.69
N SER A 50 -13.54 8.47 1.34
CA SER A 50 -14.72 8.86 0.56
C SER A 50 -15.95 9.13 1.42
N ASP A 51 -15.84 9.14 2.75
CA ASP A 51 -16.98 9.28 3.64
C ASP A 51 -17.59 10.69 3.60
N TRP A 52 -16.77 11.70 3.34
CA TRP A 52 -17.22 13.08 3.13
C TRP A 52 -18.25 13.23 2.00
N MET A 53 -18.27 12.30 1.02
CA MET A 53 -19.25 12.28 -0.08
C MET A 53 -20.68 11.98 0.40
N ALA A 54 -20.83 11.31 1.55
CA ALA A 54 -22.11 10.89 2.12
C ALA A 54 -22.60 11.83 3.24
N THR A 55 -22.12 13.06 3.28
CA THR A 55 -22.53 14.09 4.25
C THR A 55 -23.91 14.67 3.92
N GLN A 56 -24.65 15.14 4.95
CA GLN A 56 -26.03 15.63 4.78
C GLN A 56 -26.14 16.89 3.89
N ASP A 57 -25.06 17.65 3.78
CA ASP A 57 -25.01 18.90 3.01
C ASP A 57 -24.93 18.69 1.48
N ARG A 58 -24.86 17.44 1.02
CA ARG A 58 -24.70 17.09 -0.39
C ARG A 58 -25.42 15.81 -0.73
N THR A 59 -25.85 15.72 -1.98
CA THR A 59 -26.38 14.46 -2.53
C THR A 59 -25.28 13.74 -3.28
N MET A 60 -24.99 12.52 -2.85
CA MET A 60 -23.98 11.67 -3.47
C MET A 60 -24.37 11.36 -4.92
N THR A 61 -23.47 11.64 -5.86
CA THR A 61 -23.63 11.37 -7.28
C THR A 61 -23.69 9.86 -7.55
N GLN A 62 -24.22 9.48 -8.72
CA GLN A 62 -24.28 8.06 -9.08
C GLN A 62 -22.88 7.43 -9.22
N ALA A 63 -21.90 8.21 -9.69
CA ALA A 63 -20.51 7.77 -9.80
C ALA A 63 -19.89 7.48 -8.43
N GLU A 64 -20.13 8.34 -7.43
CA GLU A 64 -19.63 8.14 -6.06
C GLU A 64 -20.28 6.92 -5.38
N LYS A 65 -21.58 6.69 -5.65
CA LYS A 65 -22.28 5.47 -5.21
C LYS A 65 -21.66 4.22 -5.82
N ALA A 66 -21.42 4.23 -7.12
CA ALA A 66 -20.79 3.13 -7.83
C ALA A 66 -19.36 2.86 -7.33
N TYR A 67 -18.56 3.90 -7.13
CA TYR A 67 -17.21 3.79 -6.56
C TYR A 67 -17.22 3.13 -5.17
N ARG A 68 -18.05 3.62 -4.25
CA ARG A 68 -18.15 3.05 -2.89
C ARG A 68 -18.72 1.63 -2.88
N GLN A 69 -19.55 1.27 -3.85
CA GLN A 69 -20.05 -0.10 -4.01
C GLN A 69 -18.95 -1.03 -4.55
N ALA A 70 -18.26 -0.62 -5.61
CA ALA A 70 -17.14 -1.36 -6.18
C ALA A 70 -16.07 -1.68 -5.12
N LEU A 71 -15.72 -0.72 -4.25
CA LEU A 71 -14.83 -0.97 -3.11
C LEU A 71 -15.30 -2.10 -2.19
N ARG A 72 -16.61 -2.19 -1.90
CA ARG A 72 -17.16 -3.22 -1.01
C ARG A 72 -17.16 -4.61 -1.67
N ASP A 73 -17.30 -4.65 -2.98
CA ASP A 73 -17.41 -5.89 -3.76
C ASP A 73 -16.04 -6.53 -4.06
N ILE A 74 -14.94 -5.81 -3.85
CA ILE A 74 -13.56 -6.30 -4.08
C ILE A 74 -13.30 -7.69 -3.47
N PRO A 75 -13.56 -7.97 -2.17
CA PRO A 75 -13.25 -9.28 -1.60
C PRO A 75 -14.09 -10.43 -2.15
N GLN A 76 -15.18 -10.13 -2.88
CA GLN A 76 -16.05 -11.12 -3.50
C GLN A 76 -15.75 -11.31 -5.00
N THR A 77 -15.09 -10.32 -5.61
CA THR A 77 -14.85 -10.28 -7.07
C THR A 77 -13.53 -10.93 -7.45
N PHE A 78 -12.51 -10.89 -6.57
CA PHE A 78 -11.17 -11.43 -6.86
C PHE A 78 -10.92 -12.77 -6.16
N GLY A 79 -10.23 -13.68 -6.85
CA GLY A 79 -9.84 -14.98 -6.30
C GLY A 79 -8.58 -14.92 -5.43
N SER A 80 -7.75 -13.90 -5.62
CA SER A 80 -6.50 -13.68 -4.90
C SER A 80 -6.32 -12.21 -4.49
N PRO A 81 -5.75 -11.91 -3.32
CA PRO A 81 -5.41 -10.54 -2.91
C PRO A 81 -4.46 -9.82 -3.88
N ALA A 82 -3.61 -10.57 -4.59
CA ALA A 82 -2.63 -10.02 -5.52
C ALA A 82 -3.24 -9.55 -6.85
N GLU A 83 -4.47 -9.98 -7.15
CA GLU A 83 -5.18 -9.65 -8.39
C GLU A 83 -6.12 -8.45 -8.22
N VAL A 84 -6.22 -7.91 -6.99
CA VAL A 84 -7.15 -6.83 -6.66
C VAL A 84 -6.82 -5.57 -7.45
N VAL A 85 -7.80 -5.10 -8.22
CA VAL A 85 -7.75 -3.81 -8.92
C VAL A 85 -8.72 -2.84 -8.24
N TRP A 86 -8.23 -1.66 -7.92
CA TRP A 86 -9.01 -0.61 -7.25
C TRP A 86 -9.69 0.30 -8.28
N PRO A 87 -10.97 0.68 -8.06
CA PRO A 87 -11.69 1.64 -8.87
C PRO A 87 -11.24 3.09 -8.64
#